data_AF-A0AAJ0DZH5-F1
#
_entry.id   AF-A0AAJ0DZH5-F1
#
_cell.length_a   1.000
_cell.length_b   1.000
_cell.length_c   1.000
_cell.angle_alpha   90.00
_cell.angle_beta   90.00
_cell.angle_gamma   90.00
#
_symmetry.space_group_name_H-M   'P 1'
#
loop_
_entity.id
_entity.type
_entity.pdbx_description
1 polymer ?
#
loop_
_entity_poly.entity_id
_entity_poly.type
_entity_poly.pdbx_seq_one_letter_code
_entity_poly.pdbx_strand_id
1 'polypeptide(L)'
;MAPRKQPKTCQHTSIVVDASAYGRHRAGFLRVPVEKRVAATTRSGRVIPVADADAGTSNPDPNSNPGRSAGSGSGSDVPAPPDPSTFPGPLVLPDDDLALEPRYPPQSLRAWASGEWRNRITGGRKTLYVADFPGVEGDVGFMRGWEVPVLEGGTADSLEQPKVEDVVSYFEAFYHPLPVEVLPTAFRFVKWDDEGVPRGKAKEKKAFMIGLATGSSVVGIRCRPSPDDFAKYQLNLNDLLDALSGVLPGDAYAACMLIAQDLYEDEDDDFCCGRAFGGSRICTVSSFRYRPAMDGVMGVERGHGWPASHCGRFVMEACEWWEEQEEMEREKDGGGEMEVDGRGGKGKGKGKKDGGGEEVLVDLRKVKGTAMGAAIYVSRNVLVPREVSRNKKQAEEDLYGMWFSRVARTAVHEVGHCLGMDHCVYYACVMQGTGGLGEDSRQPPYFCPVCEAKFIWSLGEMGVVEEGRGGRWMEGRMREVERERMEVMRAFCERWKGVGMFAGFGGWLEARLKLEIGERDEVEASTRVSKGVREVEVIVIDSD
;
A
#
# COMPACT_ATOMS: atom_id res chain seq x y z
N MET A 1 -9.45 10.22 13.44
CA MET A 1 -8.71 11.10 12.49
C MET A 1 -7.58 11.85 13.19
N ALA A 2 -6.31 11.73 12.77
CA ALA A 2 -5.16 12.50 13.28
C ALA A 2 -5.38 14.04 13.27
N PRO A 3 -4.58 14.86 14.00
CA PRO A 3 -4.84 16.28 14.17
C PRO A 3 -5.02 17.00 12.82
N ARG A 4 -6.19 17.61 12.63
CA ARG A 4 -6.64 18.28 11.39
C ARG A 4 -5.80 19.50 10.98
N LYS A 5 -4.81 19.90 11.76
CA LYS A 5 -3.97 21.08 11.49
C LYS A 5 -2.54 20.65 11.23
N GLN A 6 -2.13 20.78 9.97
CA GLN A 6 -0.73 20.70 9.55
C GLN A 6 0.14 21.55 10.48
N PRO A 7 1.15 20.98 11.16
CA PRO A 7 2.21 21.77 11.78
C PRO A 7 2.86 22.58 10.65
N LYS A 8 2.65 23.90 10.66
CA LYS A 8 3.38 24.78 9.74
C LYS A 8 4.86 24.51 9.99
N THR A 9 5.57 24.01 8.96
CA THR A 9 7.02 23.75 8.95
C THR A 9 7.53 22.46 9.62
N CYS A 10 6.90 21.31 9.39
CA CYS A 10 7.55 20.02 9.70
C CYS A 10 8.74 19.77 8.75
N GLN A 11 9.93 19.49 9.31
CA GLN A 11 11.16 19.25 8.53
C GLN A 11 11.43 17.77 8.26
N HIS A 12 10.60 16.85 8.79
CA HIS A 12 10.74 15.40 8.65
C HIS A 12 12.15 14.88 8.97
N THR A 13 12.76 15.37 10.06
CA THR A 13 14.16 15.06 10.42
C THR A 13 14.35 13.68 11.05
N SER A 14 13.29 13.02 11.46
CA SER A 14 13.32 11.66 12.00
C SER A 14 12.14 10.83 11.49
N ILE A 15 12.34 9.51 11.44
CA ILE A 15 11.30 8.55 11.07
C ILE A 15 11.15 7.45 12.12
N VAL A 16 9.91 7.01 12.35
CA VAL A 16 9.59 5.78 13.10
C VAL A 16 9.80 4.59 12.17
N VAL A 17 10.62 3.62 12.58
CA VAL A 17 10.97 2.45 11.75
C VAL A 17 10.28 1.15 12.17
N ASP A 18 9.41 1.22 13.17
CA ASP A 18 8.52 0.16 13.65
C ASP A 18 7.06 0.62 13.59
N ALA A 19 6.12 -0.13 14.18
CA ALA A 19 4.78 0.38 14.47
C ALA A 19 4.85 1.61 15.39
N SER A 20 3.75 2.34 15.63
CA SER A 20 3.78 3.37 16.67
C SER A 20 3.78 2.74 18.07
N ALA A 21 4.06 3.54 19.10
CA ALA A 21 3.88 3.16 20.49
C ALA A 21 2.43 2.72 20.77
N TYR A 22 1.45 3.45 20.23
CA TYR A 22 0.05 3.07 20.29
C TYR A 22 -0.17 1.67 19.68
N GLY A 23 0.36 1.43 18.47
CA GLY A 23 0.24 0.15 17.78
C GLY A 23 0.80 -1.01 18.60
N ARG A 24 2.01 -0.85 19.15
CA ARG A 24 2.69 -1.88 19.96
C ARG A 24 1.98 -2.17 21.28
N HIS A 25 1.62 -1.11 22.02
CA HIS A 25 1.26 -1.24 23.43
C HIS A 25 -0.24 -1.20 23.70
N ARG A 26 -1.00 -0.54 22.83
CA ARG A 26 -2.44 -0.32 23.02
C ARG A 26 -3.28 -1.15 22.06
N ALA A 27 -3.00 -1.09 20.76
CA ALA A 27 -3.65 -1.97 19.79
C ALA A 27 -3.14 -3.42 19.91
N GLY A 28 -1.93 -3.62 20.43
CA GLY A 28 -1.34 -4.95 20.59
C GLY A 28 -0.86 -5.57 19.28
N PHE A 29 -0.54 -4.74 18.28
CA PHE A 29 0.10 -5.17 17.05
C PHE A 29 1.53 -5.65 17.34
N LEU A 30 1.80 -6.91 17.02
CA LEU A 30 3.11 -7.52 17.20
C LEU A 30 3.79 -7.70 15.85
N ARG A 31 4.76 -6.83 15.57
CA ARG A 31 5.55 -6.91 14.34
C ARG A 31 6.27 -8.26 14.25
N VAL A 32 6.23 -8.87 13.06
CA VAL A 32 6.91 -10.15 12.80
C VAL A 32 8.43 -10.00 13.07
N PRO A 33 9.05 -10.89 13.88
CA PRO A 33 10.49 -10.86 14.17
C PRO A 33 11.36 -10.89 12.92
N VAL A 34 12.48 -10.18 12.94
CA VAL A 34 13.35 -9.95 11.77
C VAL A 34 13.75 -11.24 11.05
N GLU A 35 14.10 -12.30 11.79
CA GLU A 35 14.50 -13.59 11.23
C GLU A 35 13.35 -14.25 10.47
N LYS A 36 12.12 -14.12 10.99
CA LYS A 36 10.91 -14.61 10.32
C LYS A 36 10.56 -13.77 9.10
N ARG A 37 10.84 -12.46 9.11
CA ARG A 37 10.64 -11.59 7.93
C ARG A 37 11.60 -11.94 6.81
N VAL A 38 12.87 -12.20 7.14
CA VAL A 38 13.87 -12.70 6.17
C VAL A 38 13.45 -14.09 5.69
N ALA A 39 13.07 -15.01 6.59
CA ALA A 39 12.58 -16.33 6.19
C ALA A 39 11.35 -16.26 5.27
N ALA A 40 10.49 -15.25 5.45
CA ALA A 40 9.29 -15.07 4.65
C ALA A 40 9.57 -14.66 3.20
N THR A 41 10.78 -14.20 2.86
CA THR A 41 11.18 -13.95 1.46
C THR A 41 11.66 -15.22 0.76
N THR A 42 11.79 -16.35 1.46
CA THR A 42 12.35 -17.60 0.90
C THR A 42 11.27 -18.68 0.70
N ARG A 43 11.48 -19.54 -0.30
CA ARG A 43 10.57 -20.67 -0.56
C ARG A 43 10.60 -21.76 0.50
N SER A 44 11.73 -21.94 1.18
CA SER A 44 11.85 -22.91 2.26
C SER A 44 11.13 -22.42 3.53
N GLY A 45 10.91 -21.11 3.67
CA GLY A 45 10.48 -20.49 4.91
C GLY A 45 11.54 -20.61 6.00
N ARG A 46 12.81 -20.80 5.61
CA ARG A 46 13.95 -20.96 6.50
C ARG A 46 15.09 -20.08 6.02
N VAL A 47 15.87 -19.60 6.97
CA VAL A 47 17.18 -19.02 6.78
C VAL A 47 18.17 -20.05 7.34
N ILE A 48 19.11 -20.54 6.53
CA ILE A 48 20.15 -21.45 7.04
C ILE A 48 21.28 -20.55 7.55
N PRO A 49 21.54 -20.44 8.86
CA PRO A 49 22.70 -19.68 9.33
C PRO A 49 23.95 -20.27 8.70
N VAL A 50 24.83 -19.42 8.17
CA VAL A 50 26.20 -19.84 7.87
C VAL A 50 26.77 -20.29 9.21
N ALA A 51 27.09 -21.58 9.35
CA ALA A 51 27.81 -22.04 10.52
C ALA A 51 29.09 -21.21 10.60
N ASP A 52 29.29 -20.49 11.70
CA ASP A 52 30.53 -19.78 11.96
C ASP A 52 31.69 -20.72 11.67
N ALA A 53 32.52 -20.37 10.69
CA ALA A 53 33.69 -21.14 10.31
C ALA A 53 34.81 -21.09 11.38
N ASP A 54 34.46 -20.83 12.64
CA ASP A 54 35.39 -20.65 13.77
C ASP A 54 34.87 -21.27 15.09
N ALA A 55 34.06 -22.33 15.02
CA ALA A 55 33.91 -23.24 16.16
C ALA A 55 34.99 -24.32 16.09
N GLY A 56 36.00 -24.17 16.95
CA GLY A 56 37.23 -24.92 16.97
C GLY A 56 37.12 -26.45 16.95
N THR A 57 38.17 -27.02 16.38
CA THR A 57 38.69 -28.38 16.55
C THR A 57 38.04 -29.23 17.66
N SER A 58 37.36 -30.29 17.26
CA SER A 58 37.31 -31.54 18.03
C SER A 58 37.41 -32.73 17.07
N ASN A 59 38.21 -33.73 17.50
CA ASN A 59 38.78 -34.85 16.73
C ASN A 59 37.84 -35.57 15.75
N PRO A 60 38.37 -36.09 14.61
CA PRO A 60 37.63 -37.02 13.77
C PRO A 60 37.60 -38.43 14.40
N ASP A 61 36.40 -38.99 14.46
CA ASP A 61 36.11 -40.39 14.79
C ASP A 61 36.44 -41.27 13.55
N PRO A 62 37.33 -42.28 13.63
CA PRO A 62 37.86 -42.96 12.44
C PRO A 62 36.95 -44.05 11.86
N ASN A 63 35.63 -44.05 12.12
CA ASN A 63 34.77 -45.19 11.76
C ASN A 63 33.37 -44.85 11.21
N SER A 64 33.28 -43.94 10.23
CA SER A 64 32.06 -43.77 9.42
C SER A 64 32.33 -43.93 7.92
N ASN A 65 31.68 -44.96 7.36
CA ASN A 65 31.72 -45.47 5.99
C ASN A 65 31.37 -44.40 4.91
N PRO A 66 32.05 -44.33 3.74
CA PRO A 66 31.76 -43.33 2.72
C PRO A 66 30.64 -43.82 1.79
N GLY A 67 29.45 -43.25 1.95
CA GLY A 67 28.30 -43.73 1.17
C GLY A 67 27.11 -42.78 1.19
N ARG A 68 27.26 -41.61 0.56
CA ARG A 68 26.25 -40.87 -0.22
C ARG A 68 26.78 -39.46 -0.50
N SER A 69 27.08 -39.21 -1.78
CA SER A 69 27.39 -37.89 -2.31
C SER A 69 26.19 -36.95 -2.13
N ALA A 70 26.18 -36.18 -1.05
CA ALA A 70 25.47 -34.92 -1.00
C ALA A 70 26.32 -33.91 -1.78
N GLY A 71 25.78 -33.40 -2.88
CA GLY A 71 26.43 -32.38 -3.69
C GLY A 71 26.84 -31.19 -2.82
N SER A 72 28.10 -30.81 -2.95
CA SER A 72 28.66 -29.58 -2.40
C SER A 72 27.95 -28.37 -3.01
N GLY A 73 26.92 -27.88 -2.35
CA GLY A 73 26.42 -26.52 -2.55
C GLY A 73 27.29 -25.56 -1.75
N SER A 74 28.37 -25.07 -2.34
CA SER A 74 29.15 -23.96 -1.80
C SER A 74 28.36 -22.65 -1.95
N GLY A 75 28.18 -21.92 -0.85
CA GLY A 75 27.68 -20.54 -0.82
C GLY A 75 26.16 -20.42 -0.67
N SER A 76 25.62 -20.53 0.55
CA SER A 76 24.24 -20.09 0.82
C SER A 76 24.27 -18.63 1.27
N ASP A 77 24.08 -17.71 0.32
CA ASP A 77 23.77 -16.29 0.57
C ASP A 77 22.45 -16.21 1.36
N VAL A 78 22.55 -16.11 2.69
CA VAL A 78 21.41 -15.70 3.51
C VAL A 78 21.11 -14.24 3.19
N PRO A 79 19.88 -13.89 2.77
CA PRO A 79 19.53 -12.49 2.62
C PRO A 79 19.66 -11.80 3.99
N ALA A 80 20.51 -10.77 4.08
CA ALA A 80 20.55 -9.91 5.25
C ALA A 80 19.18 -9.20 5.40
N PRO A 81 18.73 -8.92 6.63
CA PRO A 81 17.52 -8.13 6.81
C PRO A 81 17.71 -6.74 6.19
N PRO A 82 16.68 -6.21 5.50
CA PRO A 82 16.76 -4.86 4.97
C PRO A 82 16.93 -3.83 6.09
N ASP A 83 17.66 -2.76 5.82
CA ASP A 83 17.76 -1.63 6.72
C ASP A 83 16.35 -1.07 7.04
N PRO A 84 15.97 -0.89 8.32
CA PRO A 84 14.66 -0.33 8.70
C PRO A 84 14.40 1.08 8.15
N SER A 85 15.44 1.84 7.80
CA SER A 85 15.36 3.14 7.12
C SER A 85 15.27 3.03 5.59
N THR A 86 15.22 1.81 5.05
CA THR A 86 14.83 1.51 3.66
C THR A 86 13.42 0.94 3.62
N PHE A 87 13.13 -0.04 4.48
CA PHE A 87 11.82 -0.66 4.64
C PHE A 87 11.39 -0.61 6.12
N PRO A 88 10.66 0.44 6.54
CA PRO A 88 10.17 0.53 7.91
C PRO A 88 9.10 -0.52 8.20
N GLY A 89 8.68 -0.62 9.46
CA GLY A 89 7.54 -1.46 9.85
C GLY A 89 6.23 -0.92 9.29
N PRO A 90 5.15 -1.70 9.34
CA PRO A 90 3.82 -1.13 9.20
C PRO A 90 3.66 0.02 10.20
N LEU A 91 3.36 1.22 9.73
CA LEU A 91 2.90 2.28 10.63
C LEU A 91 1.50 1.92 11.08
N VAL A 92 1.27 1.90 12.39
CA VAL A 92 -0.02 1.56 12.98
C VAL A 92 -0.44 2.71 13.89
N LEU A 93 -1.33 3.58 13.43
CA LEU A 93 -1.97 4.64 14.21
C LEU A 93 -3.37 4.19 14.67
N PRO A 94 -4.03 4.93 15.56
CA PRO A 94 -5.43 4.63 15.90
C PRO A 94 -6.34 4.74 14.67
N ASP A 95 -7.36 3.87 14.64
CA ASP A 95 -8.25 3.55 13.50
C ASP A 95 -7.60 2.87 12.28
N ASP A 96 -6.29 2.62 12.28
CA ASP A 96 -5.66 1.89 11.18
C ASP A 96 -6.15 0.44 11.13
N ASP A 97 -6.15 -0.16 9.94
CA ASP A 97 -6.57 -1.55 9.73
C ASP A 97 -5.88 -2.51 10.72
N LEU A 98 -4.56 -2.35 10.89
CA LEU A 98 -3.77 -3.15 11.83
C LEU A 98 -3.91 -2.72 13.30
N ALA A 99 -4.55 -1.60 13.60
CA ALA A 99 -4.96 -1.27 14.96
C ALA A 99 -6.29 -1.96 15.32
N LEU A 100 -7.20 -2.08 14.34
CA LEU A 100 -8.48 -2.78 14.49
C LEU A 100 -8.30 -4.30 14.44
N GLU A 101 -7.43 -4.78 13.55
CA GLU A 101 -7.08 -6.19 13.36
C GLU A 101 -5.58 -6.47 13.60
N PRO A 102 -5.07 -6.31 14.83
CA PRO A 102 -3.64 -6.42 15.16
C PRO A 102 -3.04 -7.81 14.98
N ARG A 103 -3.89 -8.82 14.70
CA ARG A 103 -3.51 -10.22 14.53
C ARG A 103 -3.72 -10.73 13.11
N TYR A 104 -3.88 -9.83 12.13
CA TYR A 104 -4.03 -10.22 10.73
C TYR A 104 -2.90 -11.19 10.31
N PRO A 105 -3.24 -12.35 9.71
CA PRO A 105 -2.28 -13.43 9.49
C PRO A 105 -1.22 -13.05 8.44
N PRO A 106 0.08 -13.29 8.71
CA PRO A 106 1.13 -12.99 7.75
C PRO A 106 1.18 -14.01 6.61
N GLN A 107 1.16 -13.55 5.36
CA GLN A 107 1.33 -14.41 4.19
C GLN A 107 2.79 -14.39 3.70
N SER A 108 3.56 -15.46 3.93
CA SER A 108 4.97 -15.59 3.44
C SER A 108 5.05 -15.97 1.96
N LEU A 109 6.23 -15.84 1.33
CA LEU A 109 6.48 -16.36 -0.03
C LEU A 109 6.16 -17.86 -0.10
N ARG A 110 6.59 -18.64 0.90
CA ARG A 110 6.33 -20.08 0.93
C ARG A 110 4.82 -20.38 0.92
N ALA A 111 4.06 -19.75 1.81
CA ALA A 111 2.62 -19.95 1.91
C ALA A 111 1.92 -19.56 0.61
N TRP A 112 2.25 -18.38 0.09
CA TRP A 112 1.73 -17.86 -1.19
C TRP A 112 2.06 -18.79 -2.36
N ALA A 113 3.33 -19.21 -2.51
CA ALA A 113 3.78 -20.04 -3.63
C ALA A 113 3.13 -21.43 -3.65
N SER A 114 2.82 -21.98 -2.47
CA SER A 114 2.10 -23.25 -2.31
C SER A 114 0.58 -23.13 -2.42
N GLY A 115 0.03 -21.92 -2.47
CA GLY A 115 -1.41 -21.71 -2.52
C GLY A 115 -2.01 -22.19 -3.83
N GLU A 116 -3.04 -23.05 -3.76
CA GLU A 116 -3.76 -23.55 -4.94
C GLU A 116 -4.82 -22.58 -5.46
N TRP A 117 -5.20 -21.59 -4.65
CA TRP A 117 -6.19 -20.55 -4.98
C TRP A 117 -5.66 -19.50 -5.97
N ARG A 118 -4.34 -19.40 -6.16
CA ARG A 118 -3.74 -18.36 -7.01
C ARG A 118 -3.77 -18.75 -8.48
N ASN A 119 -3.93 -17.74 -9.33
CA ASN A 119 -3.78 -17.90 -10.77
C ASN A 119 -2.30 -17.86 -11.16
N ARG A 120 -1.88 -18.82 -11.99
CA ARG A 120 -0.51 -18.84 -12.53
C ARG A 120 -0.39 -17.90 -13.72
N ILE A 121 0.72 -17.17 -13.78
CA ILE A 121 1.09 -16.42 -14.97
C ILE A 121 1.70 -17.41 -15.97
N THR A 122 1.27 -17.37 -17.23
CA THR A 122 1.74 -18.29 -18.27
C THR A 122 1.95 -17.55 -19.59
N GLY A 123 2.69 -18.14 -20.53
CA GLY A 123 2.91 -17.52 -21.84
C GLY A 123 1.63 -17.11 -22.60
N GLY A 124 0.52 -17.83 -22.38
CA GLY A 124 -0.80 -17.53 -22.96
C GLY A 124 -1.79 -16.86 -22.00
N ARG A 125 -1.39 -16.50 -20.78
CA ARG A 125 -2.21 -15.78 -19.79
C ARG A 125 -1.31 -14.92 -18.90
N LYS A 126 -1.10 -13.67 -19.30
CA LYS A 126 -0.08 -12.79 -18.69
C LYS A 126 -0.39 -11.30 -18.75
N THR A 127 -1.36 -10.90 -19.57
CA THR A 127 -1.63 -9.50 -19.86
C THR A 127 -2.49 -8.88 -18.78
N LEU A 128 -2.07 -7.76 -18.20
CA LEU A 128 -2.90 -6.98 -17.30
C LEU A 128 -3.75 -6.03 -18.14
N TYR A 129 -5.06 -5.99 -17.90
CA TYR A 129 -5.95 -5.08 -18.59
C TYR A 129 -6.45 -3.98 -17.66
N VAL A 130 -6.54 -2.75 -18.15
CA VAL A 130 -7.21 -1.65 -17.46
C VAL A 130 -8.44 -1.25 -18.26
N ALA A 131 -9.63 -1.43 -17.69
CA ALA A 131 -10.86 -0.92 -18.28
C ALA A 131 -11.06 0.54 -17.88
N ASP A 132 -11.30 1.37 -18.90
CA ASP A 132 -11.54 2.80 -18.75
C ASP A 132 -12.89 3.09 -18.07
N PHE A 133 -13.06 4.34 -17.63
CA PHE A 133 -14.27 4.83 -16.98
C PHE A 133 -15.51 4.61 -17.87
N PRO A 134 -16.57 3.95 -17.37
CA PRO A 134 -17.77 3.75 -18.17
C PRO A 134 -18.42 5.08 -18.59
N GLY A 135 -18.80 5.17 -19.87
CA GLY A 135 -19.42 6.36 -20.42
C GLY A 135 -20.83 6.62 -19.87
N VAL A 136 -21.17 7.90 -19.65
CA VAL A 136 -22.51 8.36 -19.24
C VAL A 136 -23.14 9.20 -20.36
N GLU A 137 -24.02 8.58 -21.16
CA GLU A 137 -24.65 9.21 -22.31
C GLU A 137 -26.15 8.85 -22.43
N GLY A 138 -26.88 9.58 -23.28
CA GLY A 138 -28.28 9.27 -23.60
C GLY A 138 -29.22 9.25 -22.38
N ASP A 139 -29.99 8.16 -22.25
CA ASP A 139 -31.10 8.01 -21.30
C ASP A 139 -30.68 7.90 -19.83
N VAL A 140 -29.38 7.76 -19.55
CA VAL A 140 -28.82 7.83 -18.19
C VAL A 140 -28.15 9.18 -17.89
N GLY A 141 -28.49 10.23 -18.65
CA GLY A 141 -27.96 11.58 -18.42
C GLY A 141 -28.20 12.12 -17.00
N PHE A 142 -29.13 11.56 -16.23
CA PHE A 142 -29.36 11.88 -14.81
C PHE A 142 -28.20 11.47 -13.89
N MET A 143 -27.32 10.56 -14.33
CA MET A 143 -26.14 10.15 -13.57
C MET A 143 -25.02 11.20 -13.61
N ARG A 144 -25.08 12.19 -14.52
CA ARG A 144 -24.06 13.23 -14.58
C ARG A 144 -23.95 13.97 -13.24
N GLY A 145 -22.73 14.11 -12.75
CA GLY A 145 -22.45 14.68 -11.45
C GLY A 145 -22.62 13.71 -10.28
N TRP A 146 -22.79 12.40 -10.52
CA TRP A 146 -22.62 11.38 -9.48
C TRP A 146 -21.13 11.14 -9.17
N GLU A 147 -20.27 11.44 -10.13
CA GLU A 147 -18.81 11.42 -10.01
C GLU A 147 -18.24 12.62 -9.24
N VAL A 148 -19.10 13.57 -8.85
CA VAL A 148 -18.71 14.82 -8.18
C VAL A 148 -19.26 14.83 -6.75
N PRO A 149 -18.42 15.08 -5.74
CA PRO A 149 -18.87 15.10 -4.35
C PRO A 149 -19.74 16.31 -4.03
N VAL A 150 -20.69 16.10 -3.12
CA VAL A 150 -21.58 17.12 -2.56
C VAL A 150 -20.94 17.65 -1.28
N LEU A 151 -20.38 18.85 -1.33
CA LEU A 151 -19.68 19.49 -0.21
C LEU A 151 -20.34 20.84 0.14
N GLU A 152 -20.56 21.11 1.43
CA GLU A 152 -21.11 22.38 1.89
C GLU A 152 -20.16 23.55 1.59
N GLY A 153 -20.66 24.59 0.92
CA GLY A 153 -19.91 25.83 0.69
C GLY A 153 -18.72 25.74 -0.27
N GLY A 154 -18.48 24.58 -0.89
CA GLY A 154 -17.39 24.36 -1.84
C GLY A 154 -17.82 24.39 -3.30
N THR A 155 -17.00 24.96 -4.18
CA THR A 155 -17.06 24.65 -5.61
C THR A 155 -16.41 23.29 -5.83
N ALA A 156 -17.13 22.34 -6.43
CA ALA A 156 -16.53 21.11 -6.95
C ALA A 156 -15.29 21.45 -7.78
N ASP A 157 -14.20 20.70 -7.58
CA ASP A 157 -12.99 20.91 -8.38
C ASP A 157 -13.28 20.58 -9.86
N SER A 158 -12.85 21.45 -10.77
CA SER A 158 -13.02 21.25 -12.22
C SER A 158 -11.99 20.27 -12.79
N LEU A 159 -11.48 19.35 -11.96
CA LEU A 159 -10.46 18.39 -12.36
C LEU A 159 -11.08 17.32 -13.26
N GLU A 160 -10.41 17.05 -14.37
CA GLU A 160 -10.70 15.90 -15.22
C GLU A 160 -10.32 14.61 -14.49
N GLN A 161 -11.03 13.52 -14.80
CA GLN A 161 -10.72 12.20 -14.26
C GLN A 161 -9.29 11.77 -14.64
N PRO A 162 -8.59 11.00 -13.79
CA PRO A 162 -7.33 10.38 -14.15
C PRO A 162 -7.47 9.62 -15.48
N LYS A 163 -6.50 9.74 -16.37
CA LYS A 163 -6.54 9.08 -17.67
C LYS A 163 -6.21 7.60 -17.54
N VAL A 164 -6.91 6.74 -18.28
CA VAL A 164 -6.62 5.31 -18.30
C VAL A 164 -5.19 5.03 -18.78
N GLU A 165 -4.66 5.84 -19.70
CA GLU A 165 -3.29 5.71 -20.20
C GLU A 165 -2.24 5.96 -19.12
N ASP A 166 -2.52 6.88 -18.18
CA ASP A 166 -1.61 7.15 -17.06
C ASP A 166 -1.57 5.92 -16.11
N VAL A 167 -2.72 5.28 -15.87
CA VAL A 167 -2.83 4.06 -15.05
C VAL A 167 -2.15 2.88 -15.74
N VAL A 168 -2.35 2.71 -17.04
CA VAL A 168 -1.65 1.69 -17.85
C VAL A 168 -0.14 1.91 -17.76
N SER A 169 0.36 3.13 -17.96
CA SER A 169 1.80 3.41 -17.87
C SER A 169 2.37 3.14 -16.48
N TYR A 170 1.60 3.38 -15.41
CA TYR A 170 2.01 3.03 -14.05
C TYR A 170 2.04 1.51 -13.84
N PHE A 171 1.03 0.79 -14.33
CA PHE A 171 0.98 -0.67 -14.28
C PHE A 171 2.14 -1.31 -15.05
N GLU A 172 2.46 -0.82 -16.26
CA GLU A 172 3.60 -1.30 -17.05
C GLU A 172 4.91 -1.19 -16.25
N ALA A 173 5.10 -0.06 -15.57
CA ALA A 173 6.29 0.17 -14.77
C ALA A 173 6.30 -0.67 -13.48
N PHE A 174 5.18 -0.70 -12.76
CA PHE A 174 5.06 -1.36 -11.46
C PHE A 174 5.05 -2.89 -11.58
N TYR A 175 4.42 -3.44 -12.61
CA TYR A 175 4.30 -4.87 -12.88
C TYR A 175 5.22 -5.38 -13.99
N HIS A 176 6.23 -4.59 -14.37
CA HIS A 176 7.26 -5.01 -15.32
C HIS A 176 7.81 -6.40 -14.98
N PRO A 177 7.93 -7.34 -15.95
CA PRO A 177 7.77 -7.19 -17.40
C PRO A 177 6.42 -7.69 -17.94
N LEU A 178 5.35 -7.71 -17.15
CA LEU A 178 4.03 -8.11 -17.65
C LEU A 178 3.52 -7.10 -18.70
N PRO A 179 2.95 -7.57 -19.82
CA PRO A 179 2.31 -6.67 -20.77
C PRO A 179 1.05 -6.07 -20.13
N VAL A 180 0.79 -4.81 -20.42
CA VAL A 180 -0.39 -4.09 -19.91
C VAL A 180 -1.08 -3.38 -21.06
N GLU A 181 -2.40 -3.49 -21.12
CA GLU A 181 -3.18 -2.91 -22.21
C GLU A 181 -4.46 -2.25 -21.68
N VAL A 182 -4.98 -1.26 -22.40
CA VAL A 182 -6.35 -0.80 -22.20
C VAL A 182 -7.30 -1.91 -22.65
N LEU A 183 -8.30 -2.23 -21.84
CA LEU A 183 -9.29 -3.23 -22.20
C LEU A 183 -10.07 -2.77 -23.45
N PRO A 184 -10.13 -3.58 -24.54
CA PRO A 184 -10.81 -3.18 -25.76
C PRO A 184 -12.33 -2.95 -25.60
N THR A 185 -12.93 -3.60 -24.61
CA THR A 185 -14.35 -3.46 -24.31
C THR A 185 -14.64 -2.11 -23.66
N ALA A 186 -15.38 -1.26 -24.36
CA ALA A 186 -15.87 0.00 -23.82
C ALA A 186 -17.17 -0.21 -23.04
N PHE A 187 -17.16 0.16 -21.76
CA PHE A 187 -18.35 0.09 -20.91
C PHE A 187 -19.18 1.37 -21.00
N ARG A 188 -20.50 1.24 -20.94
CA ARG A 188 -21.42 2.39 -20.93
C ARG A 188 -22.59 2.14 -19.99
N PHE A 189 -22.89 3.11 -19.15
CA PHE A 189 -24.13 3.07 -18.40
C PHE A 189 -25.32 3.26 -19.33
N VAL A 190 -26.37 2.48 -19.13
CA VAL A 190 -27.61 2.48 -19.91
C VAL A 190 -28.81 2.34 -18.98
N LYS A 191 -30.00 2.65 -19.50
CA LYS A 191 -31.24 2.46 -18.73
C LYS A 191 -31.47 0.96 -18.50
N TRP A 192 -31.85 0.59 -17.28
CA TRP A 192 -32.26 -0.77 -16.93
C TRP A 192 -33.78 -0.88 -16.94
N ASP A 193 -34.35 -1.35 -18.06
CA ASP A 193 -35.77 -1.56 -18.33
C ASP A 193 -36.71 -0.38 -17.94
N ASP A 194 -37.99 -0.42 -18.32
CA ASP A 194 -38.94 0.68 -18.05
C ASP A 194 -39.41 0.76 -16.58
N GLU A 195 -39.08 -0.25 -15.77
CA GLU A 195 -39.40 -0.32 -14.35
C GLU A 195 -38.15 -0.12 -13.47
N GLY A 196 -37.66 1.12 -13.34
CA GLY A 196 -36.50 1.31 -12.46
C GLY A 196 -36.13 2.74 -12.12
N VAL A 197 -36.12 3.65 -13.10
CA VAL A 197 -35.68 5.03 -12.85
C VAL A 197 -36.79 5.81 -12.10
N PRO A 198 -36.60 6.18 -10.83
CA PRO A 198 -37.67 6.78 -10.04
C PRO A 198 -38.03 8.19 -10.54
N ARG A 199 -39.30 8.41 -10.94
CA ARG A 199 -39.81 9.75 -11.30
C ARG A 199 -40.30 10.56 -10.08
N GLY A 200 -39.77 11.77 -9.87
CA GLY A 200 -40.27 12.78 -8.92
C GLY A 200 -39.40 13.01 -7.66
N LYS A 201 -39.68 14.11 -6.92
CA LYS A 201 -38.88 14.58 -5.75
C LYS A 201 -38.98 13.73 -4.48
N ALA A 202 -40.03 12.93 -4.31
CA ALA A 202 -40.25 12.11 -3.11
C ALA A 202 -39.45 10.78 -3.10
N LYS A 203 -38.53 10.58 -4.06
CA LYS A 203 -37.98 9.28 -4.45
C LYS A 203 -36.45 9.17 -4.42
N GLU A 204 -35.72 10.24 -4.09
CA GLU A 204 -34.24 10.26 -4.00
C GLU A 204 -33.67 9.37 -2.88
N LYS A 205 -34.50 8.58 -2.19
CA LYS A 205 -34.14 7.75 -1.03
C LYS A 205 -34.35 6.24 -1.23
N LYS A 206 -34.56 5.76 -2.46
CA LYS A 206 -34.78 4.32 -2.72
C LYS A 206 -33.73 3.76 -3.66
N ALA A 207 -33.27 2.54 -3.34
CA ALA A 207 -32.41 1.77 -4.22
C ALA A 207 -33.13 1.47 -5.54
N PHE A 208 -32.36 1.46 -6.63
CA PHE A 208 -32.83 1.12 -7.97
C PHE A 208 -31.69 0.52 -8.79
N MET A 209 -31.94 0.18 -10.05
CA MET A 209 -30.93 -0.38 -10.94
C MET A 209 -30.68 0.48 -12.17
N ILE A 210 -29.45 0.48 -12.63
CA ILE A 210 -29.02 0.93 -13.95
C ILE A 210 -28.37 -0.23 -14.70
N GLY A 211 -28.24 -0.14 -16.02
CA GLY A 211 -27.54 -1.15 -16.81
C GLY A 211 -26.10 -0.72 -17.06
N LEU A 212 -25.19 -1.68 -17.12
CA LEU A 212 -23.84 -1.50 -17.65
C LEU A 212 -23.69 -2.36 -18.91
N ALA A 213 -23.66 -1.70 -20.06
CA ALA A 213 -23.48 -2.34 -21.35
C ALA A 213 -22.01 -2.68 -21.58
N THR A 214 -21.75 -3.93 -21.96
CA THR A 214 -20.40 -4.47 -22.25
C THR A 214 -20.19 -4.73 -23.74
N GLY A 215 -21.07 -4.19 -24.59
CA GLY A 215 -21.11 -4.44 -26.04
C GLY A 215 -21.83 -5.74 -26.44
N SER A 216 -21.67 -6.81 -25.66
CA SER A 216 -22.32 -8.11 -25.90
C SER A 216 -23.51 -8.40 -24.97
N SER A 217 -23.56 -7.73 -23.82
CA SER A 217 -24.59 -7.92 -22.81
C SER A 217 -24.82 -6.63 -22.02
N VAL A 218 -25.87 -6.62 -21.19
CA VAL A 218 -26.11 -5.57 -20.20
C VAL A 218 -26.23 -6.24 -18.84
N VAL A 219 -25.42 -5.80 -17.89
CA VAL A 219 -25.48 -6.26 -16.49
C VAL A 219 -26.18 -5.20 -15.66
N GLY A 220 -27.10 -5.62 -14.79
CA GLY A 220 -27.79 -4.69 -13.90
C GLY A 220 -26.91 -4.32 -12.71
N ILE A 221 -26.72 -3.02 -12.48
CA ILE A 221 -25.94 -2.45 -11.39
C ILE A 221 -26.89 -1.83 -10.39
N ARG A 222 -26.85 -2.32 -9.15
CA ARG A 222 -27.63 -1.75 -8.05
C ARG A 222 -27.05 -0.40 -7.63
N CYS A 223 -27.93 0.57 -7.48
CA CYS A 223 -27.63 1.91 -7.00
C CYS A 223 -28.36 2.16 -5.68
N ARG A 224 -27.67 2.76 -4.71
CA ARG A 224 -28.27 3.24 -3.46
C ARG A 224 -27.90 4.70 -3.20
N PRO A 225 -28.73 5.49 -2.49
CA PRO A 225 -28.30 6.78 -1.96
C PRO A 225 -27.06 6.61 -1.07
N SER A 226 -26.11 7.55 -1.10
CA SER A 226 -24.94 7.47 -0.22
C SER A 226 -25.39 7.63 1.24
N PRO A 227 -24.91 6.79 2.18
CA PRO A 227 -25.29 6.89 3.59
C PRO A 227 -24.73 8.15 4.27
N ASP A 228 -23.64 8.71 3.73
CA ASP A 228 -22.94 9.89 4.26
C ASP A 228 -23.19 11.18 3.47
N ASP A 229 -24.11 11.15 2.50
CA ASP A 229 -24.50 12.26 1.63
C ASP A 229 -23.36 12.93 0.81
N PHE A 230 -22.14 12.38 0.81
CA PHE A 230 -21.04 12.94 0.01
C PHE A 230 -21.16 12.59 -1.48
N ALA A 231 -21.71 11.42 -1.80
CA ALA A 231 -22.15 11.08 -3.14
C ALA A 231 -23.68 11.17 -3.24
N LYS A 232 -24.20 11.49 -4.43
CA LYS A 232 -25.66 11.39 -4.65
C LYS A 232 -26.14 9.94 -4.56
N TYR A 233 -25.37 9.05 -5.20
CA TYR A 233 -25.63 7.62 -5.23
C TYR A 233 -24.30 6.86 -5.30
N GLN A 234 -24.31 5.66 -4.73
CA GLN A 234 -23.24 4.68 -4.82
C GLN A 234 -23.64 3.54 -5.75
N LEU A 235 -22.66 2.95 -6.43
CA LEU A 235 -22.82 1.77 -7.28
C LEU A 235 -22.35 0.52 -6.55
N ASN A 236 -23.07 -0.58 -6.69
CA ASN A 236 -22.64 -1.84 -6.09
C ASN A 236 -21.43 -2.39 -6.86
N LEU A 237 -20.32 -2.61 -6.16
CA LEU A 237 -19.09 -3.06 -6.78
C LEU A 237 -19.14 -4.51 -7.26
N ASN A 238 -19.95 -5.37 -6.62
CA ASN A 238 -20.04 -6.78 -7.02
C ASN A 238 -20.67 -6.89 -8.40
N ASP A 239 -21.71 -6.11 -8.66
CA ASP A 239 -22.37 -6.06 -9.97
C ASP A 239 -21.43 -5.54 -11.08
N LEU A 240 -20.53 -4.60 -10.76
CA LEU A 240 -19.51 -4.09 -11.68
C LEU A 240 -18.45 -5.15 -11.99
N LEU A 241 -18.00 -5.88 -10.98
CA LEU A 241 -17.06 -6.98 -11.14
C LEU A 241 -17.67 -8.13 -11.96
N ASP A 242 -18.94 -8.45 -11.74
CA ASP A 242 -19.66 -9.44 -12.56
C ASP A 242 -19.67 -9.04 -14.04
N ALA A 243 -19.91 -7.75 -14.35
CA ALA A 243 -19.84 -7.24 -15.71
C ALA A 243 -18.43 -7.34 -16.32
N LEU A 244 -17.39 -7.02 -15.55
CA LEU A 244 -16.00 -7.15 -15.99
C LEU A 244 -15.62 -8.61 -16.27
N SER A 245 -16.06 -9.53 -15.41
CA SER A 245 -15.78 -10.97 -15.52
C SER A 245 -16.26 -11.56 -16.85
N GLY A 246 -17.39 -11.06 -17.37
CA GLY A 246 -18.02 -11.51 -18.61
C GLY A 246 -17.28 -11.13 -19.89
N VAL A 247 -16.27 -10.25 -19.83
CA VAL A 247 -15.58 -9.70 -21.01
C VAL A 247 -14.05 -9.79 -20.95
N LEU A 248 -13.51 -10.60 -20.04
CA LEU A 248 -12.07 -10.82 -19.95
C LEU A 248 -11.49 -11.44 -21.23
N PRO A 249 -10.44 -10.85 -21.83
CA PRO A 249 -9.68 -11.46 -22.91
C PRO A 249 -9.07 -12.80 -22.49
N GLY A 250 -8.89 -13.71 -23.45
CA GLY A 250 -8.39 -15.08 -23.16
C GLY A 250 -6.97 -15.11 -22.57
N ASP A 251 -6.15 -14.13 -22.92
CA ASP A 251 -4.76 -13.96 -22.45
C ASP A 251 -4.63 -13.04 -21.23
N ALA A 252 -5.74 -12.46 -20.76
CA ALA A 252 -5.76 -11.61 -19.58
C ALA A 252 -5.27 -12.42 -18.36
N TYR A 253 -4.22 -11.96 -17.69
CA TYR A 253 -3.92 -12.40 -16.34
C TYR A 253 -4.97 -11.88 -15.38
N ALA A 254 -5.20 -10.56 -15.36
CA ALA A 254 -6.21 -9.89 -14.57
C ALA A 254 -6.70 -8.62 -15.27
N ALA A 255 -7.86 -8.10 -14.87
CA ALA A 255 -8.35 -6.80 -15.29
C ALA A 255 -8.75 -5.91 -14.11
N CYS A 256 -8.48 -4.62 -14.22
CA CYS A 256 -8.88 -3.58 -13.27
C CYS A 256 -9.82 -2.59 -13.96
N MET A 257 -11.05 -2.44 -13.46
CA MET A 257 -12.01 -1.44 -13.95
C MET A 257 -11.98 -0.17 -13.11
N LEU A 258 -11.74 0.97 -13.77
CA LEU A 258 -11.78 2.29 -13.15
C LEU A 258 -13.23 2.81 -13.13
N ILE A 259 -13.67 3.34 -11.99
CA ILE A 259 -15.02 3.89 -11.80
C ILE A 259 -14.94 5.31 -11.26
N ALA A 260 -15.75 6.21 -11.82
CA ALA A 260 -15.74 7.62 -11.44
C ALA A 260 -16.69 7.90 -10.25
N GLN A 261 -17.68 7.04 -10.06
CA GLN A 261 -18.71 7.13 -9.03
C GLN A 261 -18.28 6.41 -7.75
N ASP A 262 -18.92 6.77 -6.65
CA ASP A 262 -18.70 6.13 -5.36
C ASP A 262 -19.23 4.69 -5.33
N LEU A 263 -18.63 3.82 -4.51
CA LEU A 263 -18.93 2.38 -4.49
C LEU A 263 -19.32 1.88 -3.10
N TYR A 264 -20.02 0.74 -3.08
CA TYR A 264 -20.29 -0.07 -1.88
C TYR A 264 -20.28 -1.57 -2.21
N GLU A 265 -20.00 -2.44 -1.23
CA GLU A 265 -20.07 -3.90 -1.37
C GLU A 265 -21.41 -4.44 -0.84
N ASP A 266 -21.75 -4.08 0.39
CA ASP A 266 -22.97 -4.50 1.11
C ASP A 266 -23.58 -3.38 1.99
N GLU A 267 -24.62 -3.73 2.76
CA GLU A 267 -25.41 -2.78 3.56
C GLU A 267 -24.67 -2.26 4.81
N ASP A 268 -23.61 -2.94 5.25
CA ASP A 268 -22.83 -2.55 6.43
C ASP A 268 -21.69 -1.58 6.07
N ASP A 269 -21.35 -1.46 4.79
CA ASP A 269 -20.36 -0.49 4.31
C ASP A 269 -20.90 0.94 4.30
N ASP A 270 -20.07 1.90 4.72
CA ASP A 270 -20.26 3.31 4.35
C ASP A 270 -19.90 3.54 2.88
N PHE A 271 -18.73 3.05 2.44
CA PHE A 271 -18.24 3.09 1.05
C PHE A 271 -17.06 2.13 0.86
N CYS A 272 -16.68 1.87 -0.40
CA CYS A 272 -15.43 1.19 -0.75
C CYS A 272 -14.66 1.97 -1.82
N CYS A 273 -13.33 2.04 -1.72
CA CYS A 273 -12.48 2.64 -2.76
C CYS A 273 -12.06 1.63 -3.83
N GLY A 274 -12.05 0.34 -3.50
CA GLY A 274 -11.64 -0.72 -4.41
C GLY A 274 -11.97 -2.09 -3.83
N ARG A 275 -11.96 -3.10 -4.71
CA ARG A 275 -12.13 -4.50 -4.35
C ARG A 275 -11.55 -5.39 -5.43
N ALA A 276 -11.00 -6.52 -5.02
CA ALA A 276 -10.55 -7.58 -5.90
C ALA A 276 -11.18 -8.93 -5.54
N PHE A 277 -11.59 -9.67 -6.57
CA PHE A 277 -11.83 -11.10 -6.48
C PHE A 277 -10.65 -11.83 -7.09
N GLY A 278 -9.62 -12.08 -6.26
CA GLY A 278 -8.31 -12.52 -6.74
C GLY A 278 -8.34 -13.81 -7.56
N GLY A 279 -9.15 -14.80 -7.13
CA GLY A 279 -9.38 -16.04 -7.88
C GLY A 279 -10.07 -15.81 -9.24
N SER A 280 -10.97 -14.83 -9.30
CA SER A 280 -11.70 -14.43 -10.51
C SER A 280 -10.92 -13.50 -11.42
N ARG A 281 -9.76 -13.01 -10.98
CA ARG A 281 -8.81 -12.19 -11.78
C ARG A 281 -9.37 -10.83 -12.19
N ILE A 282 -10.21 -10.26 -11.33
CA ILE A 282 -10.90 -9.01 -11.57
C ILE A 282 -10.84 -8.13 -10.33
N CYS A 283 -10.70 -6.84 -10.57
CA CYS A 283 -10.82 -5.83 -9.54
C CYS A 283 -11.42 -4.54 -10.10
N THR A 284 -11.87 -3.68 -9.20
CA THR A 284 -12.35 -2.35 -9.54
C THR A 284 -11.84 -1.34 -8.53
N VAL A 285 -11.60 -0.11 -8.98
CA VAL A 285 -11.18 1.02 -8.14
C VAL A 285 -12.01 2.25 -8.50
N SER A 286 -12.57 2.88 -7.47
CA SER A 286 -13.22 4.17 -7.60
C SER A 286 -12.23 5.32 -7.41
N SER A 287 -12.32 6.33 -8.28
CA SER A 287 -11.59 7.58 -8.11
C SER A 287 -12.30 8.58 -7.19
N PHE A 288 -13.58 8.36 -6.85
CA PHE A 288 -14.46 9.36 -6.24
C PHE A 288 -13.94 9.88 -4.91
N ARG A 289 -13.64 8.98 -3.97
CA ARG A 289 -13.21 9.33 -2.60
C ARG A 289 -11.79 9.88 -2.55
N TYR A 290 -10.97 9.61 -3.56
CA TYR A 290 -9.61 10.14 -3.67
C TYR A 290 -9.51 11.57 -4.21
N ARG A 291 -10.64 12.16 -4.65
CA ARG A 291 -10.68 13.52 -5.17
C ARG A 291 -10.09 14.51 -4.16
N PRO A 292 -9.20 15.44 -4.58
CA PRO A 292 -8.57 16.37 -3.66
C PRO A 292 -9.56 17.22 -2.85
N ALA A 293 -10.74 17.54 -3.40
CA ALA A 293 -11.81 18.24 -2.67
C ALA A 293 -12.33 17.48 -1.44
N MET A 294 -12.19 16.15 -1.40
CA MET A 294 -12.63 15.30 -0.29
C MET A 294 -11.68 15.31 0.90
N ASP A 295 -10.42 15.75 0.73
CA ASP A 295 -9.38 15.60 1.76
C ASP A 295 -9.78 16.19 3.12
N GLY A 296 -10.47 17.34 3.12
CA GLY A 296 -10.89 18.01 4.34
C GLY A 296 -11.94 17.22 5.13
N VAL A 297 -12.92 16.63 4.46
CA VAL A 297 -14.00 15.86 5.10
C VAL A 297 -13.57 14.44 5.42
N MET A 298 -12.67 13.86 4.63
CA MET A 298 -12.12 12.52 4.83
C MET A 298 -10.93 12.49 5.80
N GLY A 299 -10.48 13.65 6.31
CA GLY A 299 -9.37 13.73 7.25
C GLY A 299 -8.01 13.38 6.65
N VAL A 300 -7.82 13.61 5.34
CA VAL A 300 -6.55 13.33 4.65
C VAL A 300 -5.60 14.50 4.84
N GLU A 301 -4.58 14.31 5.66
CA GLU A 301 -3.50 15.28 5.88
C GLU A 301 -2.41 15.09 4.82
N ARG A 302 -2.13 16.15 4.05
CA ARG A 302 -1.24 16.06 2.87
C ARG A 302 0.25 16.12 3.20
N GLY A 303 0.63 16.73 4.33
CA GLY A 303 2.02 16.97 4.72
C GLY A 303 2.76 15.72 5.18
N HIS A 304 2.04 14.73 5.70
CA HIS A 304 2.58 13.46 6.20
C HIS A 304 1.95 12.25 5.50
N GLY A 305 1.53 12.41 4.24
CA GLY A 305 1.38 11.26 3.34
C GLY A 305 2.75 10.63 3.02
N TRP A 306 2.77 9.49 2.35
CA TRP A 306 4.02 8.90 1.85
C TRP A 306 4.83 9.92 0.98
N PRO A 307 6.16 10.07 1.15
CA PRO A 307 7.08 9.31 2.01
C PRO A 307 7.30 9.87 3.42
N ALA A 308 6.57 10.91 3.83
CA ALA A 308 6.70 11.55 5.14
C ALA A 308 5.83 10.90 6.23
N SER A 309 5.07 9.85 5.89
CA SER A 309 4.13 9.17 6.79
C SER A 309 4.75 8.64 8.07
N HIS A 310 6.01 8.23 8.01
CA HIS A 310 6.75 7.76 9.17
C HIS A 310 7.38 8.89 10.00
N CYS A 311 7.11 10.16 9.73
CA CYS A 311 7.74 11.26 10.47
C CYS A 311 7.52 11.13 11.98
N GLY A 312 8.62 11.07 12.75
CA GLY A 312 8.57 10.85 14.19
C GLY A 312 7.68 11.86 14.93
N ARG A 313 7.83 13.15 14.62
CA ARG A 313 7.00 14.21 15.20
C ARG A 313 5.52 13.99 14.93
N PHE A 314 5.16 13.71 13.68
CA PHE A 314 3.78 13.49 13.28
C PHE A 314 3.17 12.26 13.96
N VAL A 315 3.90 11.15 14.01
CA VAL A 315 3.41 9.91 14.63
C VAL A 315 3.14 10.12 16.12
N MET A 316 4.04 10.80 16.84
CA MET A 316 3.84 11.13 18.25
C MET A 316 2.63 12.06 18.44
N GLU A 317 2.56 13.18 17.71
CA GLU A 317 1.44 14.14 17.79
C GLU A 317 0.10 13.47 17.42
N ALA A 318 0.10 12.53 16.47
CA ALA A 318 -1.08 11.77 16.11
C ALA A 318 -1.54 10.85 17.25
N CYS A 319 -0.63 10.11 17.89
CA CYS A 319 -0.96 9.25 19.02
C CYS A 319 -1.45 10.05 20.23
N GLU A 320 -0.78 11.15 20.57
CA GLU A 320 -1.16 12.03 21.69
C GLU A 320 -2.56 12.62 21.48
N TRP A 321 -2.85 13.13 20.27
CA TRP A 321 -4.17 13.69 19.96
C TRP A 321 -5.31 12.69 20.18
N TRP A 322 -5.06 11.42 19.86
CA TRP A 322 -6.03 10.35 20.03
C TRP A 322 -6.26 9.99 21.49
N GLU A 323 -5.19 9.94 22.30
CA GLU A 323 -5.31 9.76 23.75
C GLU A 323 -6.16 10.87 24.37
N GLU A 324 -5.97 12.13 23.95
CA GLU A 324 -6.79 13.27 24.39
C GLU A 324 -8.27 13.12 23.99
N GLN A 325 -8.57 12.60 22.79
CA GLN A 325 -9.97 12.39 22.38
C GLN A 325 -10.68 11.34 23.24
N GLU A 326 -10.02 10.20 23.50
CA GLU A 326 -10.62 9.14 24.29
C GLU A 326 -10.78 9.53 25.76
N GLU A 327 -9.87 10.33 26.31
CA GLU A 327 -10.05 10.93 27.64
C GLU A 327 -11.28 11.84 27.67
N MET A 328 -11.44 12.72 26.67
CA MET A 328 -12.62 13.59 26.56
C MET A 328 -13.93 12.81 26.38
N GLU A 329 -13.92 11.69 25.66
CA GLU A 329 -15.09 10.81 25.52
C GLU A 329 -15.44 10.10 26.84
N ARG A 330 -14.44 9.58 27.55
CA ARG A 330 -14.65 8.98 28.89
C ARG A 330 -15.19 9.99 29.91
N GLU A 331 -14.75 11.24 29.85
CA GLU A 331 -15.30 12.31 30.69
C GLU A 331 -16.76 12.65 30.36
N LYS A 332 -17.15 12.56 29.08
CA LYS A 332 -18.53 12.80 28.62
C LYS A 332 -19.50 11.66 28.94
N ASP A 333 -19.03 10.40 28.88
CA ASP A 333 -19.85 9.21 29.16
C ASP A 333 -20.12 8.97 30.65
N GLY A 334 -19.66 9.88 31.52
CA GLY A 334 -19.98 9.89 32.94
C GLY A 334 -19.15 8.85 33.68
N GLY A 335 -18.10 9.32 34.36
CA GLY A 335 -17.51 8.59 35.47
C GLY A 335 -18.59 8.28 36.50
N GLY A 336 -19.18 7.09 36.42
CA GLY A 336 -19.96 6.52 37.50
C GLY A 336 -19.04 6.37 38.71
N GLU A 337 -19.21 7.25 39.68
CA GLU A 337 -18.69 7.05 41.03
C GLU A 337 -19.15 5.66 41.51
N MET A 338 -18.22 4.71 41.55
CA MET A 338 -18.37 3.59 42.46
C MET A 338 -18.02 4.17 43.84
N GLU A 339 -19.05 4.43 44.66
CA GLU A 339 -18.88 4.72 46.08
C GLU A 339 -17.99 3.64 46.70
N VAL A 340 -16.75 3.98 46.99
CA VAL A 340 -15.92 3.22 47.92
C VAL A 340 -15.92 3.99 49.23
N ASP A 341 -16.52 3.33 50.22
CA ASP A 341 -16.67 3.75 51.59
C ASP A 341 -15.40 4.40 52.16
N GLY A 342 -15.61 5.50 52.87
CA GLY A 342 -14.56 6.43 53.23
C GLY A 342 -13.48 5.89 54.17
N ARG A 343 -12.25 6.37 53.96
CA ARG A 343 -11.41 6.96 55.02
C ARG A 343 -10.26 7.74 54.39
N GLY A 344 -10.07 8.96 54.90
CA GLY A 344 -9.33 10.03 54.26
C GLY A 344 -7.82 9.84 54.14
N GLY A 345 -7.27 10.54 53.15
CA GLY A 345 -5.84 10.77 52.98
C GLY A 345 -5.60 11.69 51.79
N LYS A 346 -5.63 13.01 51.99
CA LYS A 346 -5.22 14.01 50.99
C LYS A 346 -3.74 13.80 50.67
N GLY A 347 -3.45 13.10 49.57
CA GLY A 347 -2.14 13.07 48.93
C GLY A 347 -2.27 13.62 47.51
N LYS A 348 -1.67 14.78 47.24
CA LYS A 348 -1.36 15.22 45.87
C LYS A 348 -0.29 14.27 45.32
N GLY A 349 -0.71 13.11 44.83
CA GLY A 349 0.14 12.23 44.03
C GLY A 349 0.14 12.75 42.60
N LYS A 350 1.28 13.25 42.13
CA LYS A 350 1.59 13.31 40.70
C LYS A 350 1.39 11.89 40.17
N GLY A 351 0.28 11.65 39.47
CA GLY A 351 0.08 10.42 38.73
C GLY A 351 1.20 10.30 37.73
N LYS A 352 2.10 9.35 37.97
CA LYS A 352 3.14 8.95 37.05
C LYS A 352 2.43 8.42 35.80
N LYS A 353 2.68 9.02 34.63
CA LYS A 353 2.32 8.44 33.33
C LYS A 353 3.11 7.14 33.19
N ASP A 354 2.61 6.07 33.78
CA ASP A 354 3.20 4.74 33.65
C ASP A 354 2.67 4.13 32.35
N GLY A 355 3.53 4.04 31.32
CA GLY A 355 3.40 2.97 30.31
C GLY A 355 3.40 3.30 28.82
N GLY A 356 3.74 4.53 28.37
CA GLY A 356 3.95 4.80 26.95
C GLY A 356 5.33 4.31 26.52
N GLY A 357 5.43 3.16 25.84
CA GLY A 357 6.71 2.70 25.31
C GLY A 357 7.27 3.69 24.28
N GLU A 358 8.58 3.94 24.33
CA GLU A 358 9.22 4.94 23.47
C GLU A 358 9.12 4.59 21.97
N GLU A 359 9.12 5.62 21.12
CA GLU A 359 9.16 5.43 19.67
C GLU A 359 10.55 5.00 19.19
N VAL A 360 10.57 4.01 18.29
CA VAL A 360 11.81 3.53 17.67
C VAL A 360 12.14 4.43 16.48
N LEU A 361 12.98 5.43 16.72
CA LEU A 361 13.28 6.51 15.78
C LEU A 361 14.65 6.37 15.10
N VAL A 362 14.73 6.77 13.84
CA VAL A 362 15.99 7.04 13.13
C VAL A 362 16.08 8.53 12.82
N ASP A 363 17.17 9.17 13.27
CA ASP A 363 17.48 10.58 12.93
C ASP A 363 18.15 10.66 11.56
N LEU A 364 17.42 11.17 10.57
CA LEU A 364 17.88 11.29 9.19
C LEU A 364 18.99 12.33 9.00
N ARG A 365 19.28 13.15 10.02
CA ARG A 365 20.45 14.05 10.02
C ARG A 365 21.74 13.30 10.34
N LYS A 366 21.63 12.20 11.09
CA LYS A 366 22.76 11.37 11.53
C LYS A 366 23.02 10.22 10.55
N VAL A 367 21.97 9.64 9.99
CA VAL A 367 22.07 8.53 9.03
C VAL A 367 21.93 9.05 7.60
N LYS A 368 22.99 8.94 6.80
CA LYS A 368 23.02 9.40 5.40
C LYS A 368 22.86 8.23 4.43
N GLY A 369 22.35 8.50 3.24
CA GLY A 369 22.24 7.50 2.17
C GLY A 369 21.10 6.50 2.31
N THR A 370 20.19 6.70 3.26
CA THR A 370 19.01 5.84 3.44
C THR A 370 17.98 6.11 2.35
N ALA A 371 17.24 5.08 1.92
CA ALA A 371 16.24 5.24 0.88
C ALA A 371 15.06 6.11 1.33
N MET A 372 14.61 5.99 2.58
CA MET A 372 13.58 6.87 3.15
C MET A 372 14.06 8.32 3.26
N GLY A 373 15.31 8.54 3.67
CA GLY A 373 15.89 9.88 3.75
C GLY A 373 15.96 10.56 2.38
N ALA A 374 16.35 9.81 1.35
CA ALA A 374 16.36 10.29 -0.03
C ALA A 374 14.94 10.60 -0.54
N ALA A 375 13.97 9.74 -0.24
CA ALA A 375 12.56 9.93 -0.61
C ALA A 375 11.98 11.24 -0.04
N ILE A 376 12.15 11.44 1.27
CA ILE A 376 11.68 12.64 1.98
C ILE A 376 12.40 13.90 1.45
N TYR A 377 13.71 13.82 1.23
CA TYR A 377 14.49 14.95 0.75
C TYR A 377 14.05 15.42 -0.64
N VAL A 378 13.83 14.50 -1.58
CA VAL A 378 13.45 14.81 -2.95
C VAL A 378 12.00 15.30 -3.04
N SER A 379 11.09 14.73 -2.25
CA SER A 379 9.67 15.11 -2.31
C SER A 379 9.32 16.40 -1.55
N ARG A 380 10.19 16.92 -0.67
CA ARG A 380 9.88 18.01 0.28
C ARG A 380 9.16 19.25 -0.29
N ASN A 381 9.43 19.61 -1.55
CA ASN A 381 8.87 20.80 -2.21
C ASN A 381 7.64 20.51 -3.07
N VAL A 382 7.31 19.24 -3.26
CA VAL A 382 6.22 18.76 -4.13
C VAL A 382 5.26 17.81 -3.41
N LEU A 383 5.54 17.47 -2.15
CA LEU A 383 4.73 16.56 -1.34
C LEU A 383 3.30 17.10 -1.16
N VAL A 384 3.19 18.38 -0.85
CA VAL A 384 1.91 19.09 -0.78
C VAL A 384 1.71 19.84 -2.09
N PRO A 385 0.62 19.60 -2.84
CA PRO A 385 0.28 20.38 -4.02
C PRO A 385 0.24 21.87 -3.72
N ARG A 386 0.71 22.69 -4.67
CA ARG A 386 0.67 24.15 -4.49
C ARG A 386 -0.79 24.61 -4.49
N GLU A 387 -1.21 25.26 -3.40
CA GLU A 387 -2.50 25.95 -3.36
C GLU A 387 -2.53 27.08 -4.40
N VAL A 388 -3.75 27.50 -4.79
CA VAL A 388 -4.07 28.42 -5.89
C VAL A 388 -3.09 29.59 -5.93
N SER A 389 -2.01 29.38 -6.67
CA SER A 389 -0.97 30.35 -6.90
C SER A 389 -1.46 31.36 -7.94
N ARG A 390 -0.61 32.32 -8.29
CA ARG A 390 -0.83 33.18 -9.48
C ARG A 390 -1.02 32.37 -10.79
N ASN A 391 -0.70 31.07 -10.80
CA ASN A 391 -0.86 30.16 -11.93
C ASN A 391 -1.85 29.02 -11.60
N LYS A 392 -3.11 29.21 -12.02
CA LYS A 392 -4.22 28.25 -11.84
C LYS A 392 -3.94 26.89 -12.50
N LYS A 393 -3.41 26.90 -13.73
CA LYS A 393 -3.13 25.68 -14.49
C LYS A 393 -2.15 24.75 -13.76
N GLN A 394 -1.09 25.32 -13.20
CA GLN A 394 -0.10 24.54 -12.46
C GLN A 394 -0.69 23.90 -11.18
N ALA A 395 -1.57 24.62 -10.49
CA ALA A 395 -2.24 24.07 -9.30
C ALA A 395 -3.19 22.92 -9.67
N GLU A 396 -3.91 23.02 -10.79
CA GLU A 396 -4.75 21.94 -11.31
C GLU A 396 -3.91 20.71 -11.71
N GLU A 397 -2.76 20.90 -12.36
CA GLU A 397 -1.81 19.82 -12.69
C GLU A 397 -1.28 19.11 -11.44
N ASP A 398 -0.91 19.84 -10.38
CA ASP A 398 -0.43 19.26 -9.12
C ASP A 398 -1.54 18.45 -8.42
N LEU A 399 -2.76 18.97 -8.39
CA LEU A 399 -3.92 18.30 -7.80
C LEU A 399 -4.33 17.06 -8.60
N TYR A 400 -4.31 17.14 -9.94
CA TYR A 400 -4.53 15.99 -10.83
C TYR A 400 -3.49 14.91 -10.56
N GLY A 401 -2.20 15.27 -10.52
CA GLY A 401 -1.12 14.32 -10.28
C GLY A 401 -1.25 13.62 -8.92
N MET A 402 -1.63 14.36 -7.88
CA MET A 402 -1.92 13.77 -6.57
C MET A 402 -3.12 12.82 -6.61
N TRP A 403 -4.22 13.22 -7.26
CA TRP A 403 -5.41 12.39 -7.39
C TRP A 403 -5.11 11.09 -8.15
N PHE A 404 -4.48 11.20 -9.32
CA PHE A 404 -4.01 10.06 -10.10
C PHE A 404 -3.11 9.13 -9.26
N SER A 405 -2.15 9.68 -8.52
CA SER A 405 -1.22 8.86 -7.73
C SER A 405 -1.92 7.97 -6.70
N ARG A 406 -2.99 8.48 -6.06
CA ARG A 406 -3.80 7.72 -5.10
C ARG A 406 -4.58 6.60 -5.78
N VAL A 407 -5.26 6.92 -6.88
CA VAL A 407 -6.00 5.92 -7.68
C VAL A 407 -5.07 4.83 -8.18
N ALA A 408 -3.91 5.19 -8.73
CA ALA A 408 -2.93 4.28 -9.28
C ALA A 408 -2.35 3.33 -8.21
N ARG A 409 -2.03 3.86 -7.01
CA ARG A 409 -1.55 3.07 -5.87
C ARG A 409 -2.60 2.06 -5.40
N THR A 410 -3.88 2.45 -5.32
CA THR A 410 -4.97 1.52 -4.97
C THR A 410 -5.19 0.49 -6.05
N ALA A 411 -5.14 0.88 -7.33
CA ALA A 411 -5.28 -0.05 -8.44
C ALA A 411 -4.18 -1.12 -8.46
N VAL A 412 -2.93 -0.77 -8.16
CA VAL A 412 -1.89 -1.81 -8.01
C VAL A 412 -2.09 -2.67 -6.76
N HIS A 413 -2.61 -2.14 -5.66
CA HIS A 413 -2.99 -2.96 -4.50
C HIS A 413 -4.01 -4.05 -4.89
N GLU A 414 -5.09 -3.66 -5.57
CA GLU A 414 -6.14 -4.60 -5.99
C GLU A 414 -5.64 -5.64 -7.00
N VAL A 415 -4.74 -5.27 -7.91
CA VAL A 415 -4.07 -6.23 -8.80
C VAL A 415 -3.15 -7.18 -8.02
N GLY A 416 -2.57 -6.73 -6.90
CA GLY A 416 -1.82 -7.58 -5.99
C GLY A 416 -2.67 -8.70 -5.40
N HIS A 417 -3.93 -8.42 -5.07
CA HIS A 417 -4.91 -9.45 -4.72
C HIS A 417 -5.23 -10.40 -5.88
N CYS A 418 -5.27 -9.91 -7.13
CA CYS A 418 -5.37 -10.76 -8.32
C CYS A 418 -4.16 -11.70 -8.51
N LEU A 419 -2.98 -11.30 -8.01
CA LEU A 419 -1.78 -12.13 -7.90
C LEU A 419 -1.82 -13.10 -6.70
N GLY A 420 -2.91 -13.12 -5.94
CA GLY A 420 -3.12 -13.99 -4.78
C GLY A 420 -2.41 -13.51 -3.51
N MET A 421 -1.96 -12.24 -3.46
CA MET A 421 -1.38 -11.67 -2.26
C MET A 421 -2.47 -11.26 -1.26
N ASP A 422 -2.29 -11.60 0.02
CA ASP A 422 -3.13 -11.06 1.11
C ASP A 422 -2.59 -9.71 1.59
N HIS A 423 -3.28 -9.07 2.54
CA HIS A 423 -2.72 -7.88 3.18
C HIS A 423 -1.36 -8.20 3.85
N CYS A 424 -0.44 -7.25 3.78
CA CYS A 424 0.94 -7.40 4.23
C CYS A 424 1.15 -6.79 5.62
N VAL A 425 1.73 -7.55 6.53
CA VAL A 425 2.03 -7.12 7.92
C VAL A 425 3.53 -7.09 8.25
N TYR A 426 4.40 -7.31 7.26
CA TYR A 426 5.85 -7.49 7.47
C TYR A 426 6.62 -6.16 7.56
N TYR A 427 6.25 -5.21 6.70
CA TYR A 427 6.90 -3.93 6.46
C TYR A 427 5.85 -2.94 5.95
N ALA A 428 6.21 -1.66 5.91
CA ALA A 428 5.51 -0.70 5.06
C ALA A 428 5.39 -1.28 3.64
N CYS A 429 4.18 -1.36 3.08
CA CYS A 429 3.96 -2.04 1.80
C CYS A 429 2.66 -1.55 1.13
N VAL A 430 2.65 -1.46 -0.21
CA VAL A 430 1.42 -1.17 -0.96
C VAL A 430 0.31 -2.18 -0.69
N MET A 431 0.66 -3.41 -0.30
CA MET A 431 -0.28 -4.47 0.05
C MET A 431 -0.76 -4.39 1.50
N GLN A 432 -0.49 -3.35 2.28
CA GLN A 432 -1.13 -3.20 3.60
C GLN A 432 -2.63 -2.95 3.44
N GLY A 433 -3.43 -3.52 4.35
CA GLY A 433 -4.83 -3.14 4.49
C GLY A 433 -4.96 -1.68 4.91
N THR A 434 -6.09 -1.07 4.59
CA THR A 434 -6.36 0.32 4.92
C THR A 434 -7.79 0.47 5.44
N GLY A 435 -7.95 1.00 6.65
CA GLY A 435 -9.24 1.30 7.28
C GLY A 435 -9.84 2.64 6.84
N GLY A 436 -9.08 3.48 6.14
CA GLY A 436 -9.59 4.74 5.61
C GLY A 436 -8.57 5.54 4.79
N LEU A 437 -9.02 6.65 4.19
CA LEU A 437 -8.20 7.45 3.28
C LEU A 437 -6.97 8.10 3.92
N GLY A 438 -7.05 8.43 5.21
CA GLY A 438 -5.91 8.96 5.96
C GLY A 438 -4.80 7.91 6.13
N GLU A 439 -5.15 6.63 6.31
CA GLU A 439 -4.20 5.53 6.33
C GLU A 439 -3.68 5.20 4.94
N ASP A 440 -4.60 5.08 3.98
CA ASP A 440 -4.27 4.81 2.60
C ASP A 440 -3.22 5.82 2.07
N SER A 441 -3.37 7.12 2.32
CA SER A 441 -2.40 8.13 1.87
C SER A 441 -0.99 8.01 2.48
N ARG A 442 -0.85 7.24 3.57
CA ARG A 442 0.43 6.94 4.23
C ARG A 442 1.14 5.70 3.67
N GLN A 443 0.43 4.85 2.93
CA GLN A 443 0.98 3.62 2.38
C GLN A 443 1.98 3.88 1.25
N PRO A 444 3.09 3.12 1.18
CA PRO A 444 4.09 3.32 0.14
C PRO A 444 3.64 2.76 -1.22
N PRO A 445 4.14 3.29 -2.34
CA PRO A 445 3.86 2.83 -3.70
C PRO A 445 4.84 1.72 -4.14
N TYR A 446 5.23 0.81 -3.24
CA TYR A 446 6.14 -0.30 -3.53
C TYR A 446 5.70 -1.60 -2.87
N PHE A 447 6.14 -2.73 -3.42
CA PHE A 447 6.17 -3.98 -2.68
C PHE A 447 7.33 -4.01 -1.70
N CYS A 448 7.07 -4.44 -0.46
CA CYS A 448 8.14 -4.76 0.48
C CYS A 448 8.90 -6.02 0.02
N PRO A 449 10.05 -6.37 0.63
CA PRO A 449 10.86 -7.51 0.18
C PRO A 449 10.12 -8.85 0.13
N VAL A 450 9.10 -9.04 0.98
CA VAL A 450 8.28 -10.26 0.97
C VAL A 450 7.32 -10.27 -0.22
N CYS A 451 6.61 -9.17 -0.49
CA CYS A 451 5.68 -9.09 -1.62
C CYS A 451 6.42 -9.03 -2.96
N GLU A 452 7.58 -8.35 -3.02
CA GLU A 452 8.43 -8.32 -4.20
C GLU A 452 8.95 -9.72 -4.53
N ALA A 453 9.37 -10.49 -3.52
CA ALA A 453 9.75 -11.89 -3.71
C ALA A 453 8.60 -12.76 -4.24
N LYS A 454 7.35 -12.56 -3.78
CA LYS A 454 6.16 -13.23 -4.34
C LYS A 454 5.94 -12.86 -5.80
N PHE A 455 6.00 -11.57 -6.12
CA PHE A 455 5.81 -11.09 -7.49
C PHE A 455 6.91 -11.62 -8.42
N ILE A 456 8.18 -11.43 -8.08
CA ILE A 456 9.30 -11.94 -8.87
C ILE A 456 9.19 -13.45 -9.04
N TRP A 457 8.88 -14.21 -7.98
CA TRP A 457 8.65 -15.64 -8.06
C TRP A 457 7.57 -16.00 -9.10
N SER A 458 6.45 -15.25 -9.13
CA SER A 458 5.37 -15.45 -10.09
C SER A 458 5.82 -15.30 -11.55
N LEU A 459 6.78 -14.41 -11.83
CA LEU A 459 7.34 -14.21 -13.17
C LEU A 459 8.16 -15.42 -13.65
N GLY A 460 8.81 -16.13 -12.73
CA GLY A 460 9.54 -17.37 -13.06
C GLY A 460 8.62 -18.44 -13.65
N GLU A 461 7.33 -18.46 -13.29
CA GLU A 461 6.36 -19.42 -13.85
C GLU A 461 6.07 -19.18 -15.35
N MET A 462 6.30 -17.96 -15.84
CA MET A 462 6.16 -17.62 -17.25
C MET A 462 7.31 -18.09 -18.14
N GLY A 463 8.41 -18.59 -17.56
CA GLY A 463 9.64 -18.79 -18.34
C GLY A 463 10.32 -17.49 -18.76
N VAL A 464 9.93 -16.35 -18.15
CA VAL A 464 10.67 -15.05 -18.25
C VAL A 464 12.06 -15.16 -17.60
N VAL A 465 12.23 -16.20 -16.79
CA VAL A 465 13.49 -16.78 -16.36
C VAL A 465 13.50 -18.22 -16.89
N GLU A 466 14.53 -18.65 -17.61
CA GLU A 466 14.52 -19.89 -18.40
C GLU A 466 14.13 -21.19 -17.62
N GLU A 467 13.63 -22.18 -18.37
CA GLU A 467 13.25 -23.56 -17.97
C GLU A 467 11.89 -23.77 -17.23
N GLY A 468 10.79 -23.30 -17.83
CA GLY A 468 9.37 -23.70 -17.69
C GLY A 468 8.87 -24.59 -16.52
N ARG A 469 7.71 -24.21 -15.95
CA ARG A 469 6.81 -24.93 -14.97
C ARG A 469 7.43 -25.52 -13.70
N GLY A 470 8.75 -25.65 -13.62
CA GLY A 470 9.54 -26.11 -12.48
C GLY A 470 10.98 -25.57 -12.45
N GLY A 471 11.32 -24.60 -13.33
CA GLY A 471 12.64 -24.00 -13.45
C GLY A 471 13.20 -23.55 -12.10
N ARG A 472 14.44 -23.96 -11.83
CA ARG A 472 15.15 -23.43 -10.67
C ARG A 472 15.51 -21.99 -11.00
N TRP A 473 15.13 -21.08 -10.11
CA TRP A 473 15.78 -19.78 -10.07
C TRP A 473 17.27 -19.99 -10.01
N MET A 474 17.97 -19.47 -11.02
CA MET A 474 19.42 -19.38 -11.01
C MET A 474 19.83 -18.36 -9.96
N GLU A 475 20.95 -18.62 -9.31
CA GLU A 475 21.54 -17.69 -8.36
C GLU A 475 21.76 -16.32 -9.03
N GLY A 476 21.44 -15.23 -8.33
CA GLY A 476 21.55 -13.86 -8.84
C GLY A 476 20.38 -13.35 -9.70
N ARG A 477 19.54 -14.23 -10.26
CA ARG A 477 18.48 -13.79 -11.18
C ARG A 477 17.35 -13.01 -10.52
N MET A 478 16.97 -13.33 -9.28
CA MET A 478 15.98 -12.53 -8.54
C MET A 478 16.45 -11.09 -8.36
N ARG A 479 17.74 -10.89 -8.00
CA ARG A 479 18.33 -9.56 -7.83
C ARG A 479 18.40 -8.80 -9.17
N GLU A 480 18.68 -9.49 -10.28
CA GLU A 480 18.67 -8.87 -11.61
C GLU A 480 17.27 -8.36 -12.00
N VAL A 481 16.24 -9.19 -11.81
CA VAL A 481 14.84 -8.82 -12.10
C VAL A 481 14.39 -7.68 -11.19
N GLU A 482 14.73 -7.71 -9.90
CA GLU A 482 14.43 -6.62 -8.96
C GLU A 482 15.08 -5.31 -9.42
N ARG A 483 16.36 -5.34 -9.82
CA ARG A 483 17.06 -4.17 -10.36
C ARG A 483 16.40 -3.61 -11.61
N GLU A 484 16.09 -4.45 -12.59
CA GLU A 484 15.45 -4.03 -13.83
C GLU A 484 14.11 -3.34 -13.55
N ARG A 485 13.30 -3.94 -12.66
CA ARG A 485 12.03 -3.34 -12.21
C ARG A 485 12.24 -1.99 -11.54
N MET A 486 13.25 -1.85 -10.66
CA MET A 486 13.58 -0.57 -10.04
C MET A 486 13.99 0.49 -11.07
N GLU A 487 14.76 0.13 -12.10
CA GLU A 487 15.18 1.05 -13.17
C GLU A 487 13.99 1.53 -14.01
N VAL A 488 13.10 0.62 -14.40
CA VAL A 488 11.86 0.95 -15.15
C VAL A 488 10.95 1.84 -14.31
N MET A 489 10.72 1.48 -13.04
CA MET A 489 9.88 2.26 -12.13
C MET A 489 10.49 3.64 -11.85
N ARG A 490 11.82 3.75 -11.72
CA ARG A 490 12.50 5.05 -11.57
C ARG A 490 12.26 5.94 -12.80
N ALA A 491 12.32 5.38 -14.00
CA ALA A 491 12.06 6.11 -15.23
C ALA A 491 10.61 6.62 -15.32
N PHE A 492 9.63 5.86 -14.80
CA PHE A 492 8.26 6.36 -14.62
C PHE A 492 8.22 7.54 -13.63
N CYS A 493 8.82 7.37 -12.44
CA CYS A 493 8.83 8.41 -11.41
C CYS A 493 9.46 9.72 -11.89
N GLU A 494 10.50 9.66 -12.73
CA GLU A 494 11.13 10.86 -13.30
C GLU A 494 10.16 11.68 -14.18
N ARG A 495 9.28 11.01 -14.93
CA ARG A 495 8.23 11.69 -15.72
C ARG A 495 7.20 12.38 -14.83
N TRP A 496 6.96 11.85 -13.63
CA TRP A 496 5.98 12.33 -12.66
C TRP A 496 6.61 13.03 -11.44
N LYS A 497 7.85 13.51 -11.54
CA LYS A 497 8.60 14.12 -10.42
C LYS A 497 7.96 15.38 -9.80
N GLY A 498 6.95 15.95 -10.45
CA GLY A 498 6.14 17.04 -9.89
C GLY A 498 5.11 16.58 -8.85
N VAL A 499 4.89 15.27 -8.73
CA VAL A 499 3.90 14.67 -7.82
C VAL A 499 4.61 14.08 -6.60
N GLY A 500 4.18 14.47 -5.40
CA GLY A 500 4.79 14.10 -4.12
C GLY A 500 5.16 12.61 -3.98
N MET A 501 4.19 11.73 -4.21
CA MET A 501 4.37 10.27 -4.08
C MET A 501 5.43 9.74 -5.04
N PHE A 502 5.37 10.13 -6.32
CA PHE A 502 6.30 9.65 -7.35
C PHE A 502 7.69 10.28 -7.22
N ALA A 503 7.79 11.55 -6.84
CA ALA A 503 9.06 12.19 -6.51
C ALA A 503 9.76 11.46 -5.35
N GLY A 504 9.01 11.15 -4.29
CA GLY A 504 9.50 10.37 -3.16
C GLY A 504 9.95 8.97 -3.57
N PHE A 505 9.12 8.26 -4.35
CA PHE A 505 9.45 6.91 -4.80
C PHE A 505 10.66 6.88 -5.74
N GLY A 506 10.79 7.86 -6.65
CA GLY A 506 11.98 8.01 -7.49
C GLY A 506 13.26 8.23 -6.66
N GLY A 507 13.19 9.08 -5.62
CA GLY A 507 14.29 9.27 -4.67
C GLY A 507 14.65 8.01 -3.89
N TRP A 508 13.64 7.25 -3.46
CA TRP A 508 13.82 5.97 -2.78
C TRP A 508 14.50 4.93 -3.69
N LEU A 509 14.04 4.78 -4.94
CA LEU A 509 14.59 3.85 -5.93
C LEU A 509 16.04 4.20 -6.29
N GLU A 510 16.32 5.48 -6.53
CA GLU A 510 17.66 5.96 -6.87
C GLU A 510 18.68 5.69 -5.75
N ALA A 511 18.27 5.83 -4.48
CA ALA A 511 19.10 5.49 -3.33
C ALA A 511 19.37 3.98 -3.25
N ARG A 512 18.34 3.14 -3.44
CA ARG A 512 18.49 1.68 -3.47
C ARG A 512 19.40 1.20 -4.59
N LEU A 513 19.21 1.71 -5.80
CA LEU A 513 20.06 1.36 -6.95
C LEU A 513 21.54 1.72 -6.71
N LYS A 514 21.82 2.84 -6.02
CA LYS A 514 23.19 3.22 -5.63
C LYS A 514 23.80 2.29 -4.60
N LEU A 515 23.03 1.86 -3.59
CA LEU A 515 23.50 0.90 -2.59
C LEU A 515 23.91 -0.42 -3.25
N GLU A 516 23.11 -0.92 -4.19
CA GLU A 516 23.46 -2.14 -4.92
C GLU A 516 24.69 -2.00 -5.84
N ILE A 517 24.97 -0.80 -6.36
CA ILE A 517 26.19 -0.54 -7.13
C ILE A 517 27.40 -0.47 -6.17
N GLY A 518 27.26 0.21 -5.03
CA GLY A 518 28.29 0.28 -4.00
C GLY A 518 28.66 -1.09 -3.44
N GLU A 519 27.68 -1.96 -3.18
CA GLU A 519 27.90 -3.34 -2.77
C GLU A 519 28.67 -4.15 -3.82
N ARG A 520 28.41 -3.93 -5.13
CA ARG A 520 29.18 -4.57 -6.20
C ARG A 520 30.63 -4.11 -6.23
N ASP A 521 30.86 -2.81 -6.15
CA ASP A 521 32.21 -2.23 -6.11
C ASP A 521 32.98 -2.72 -4.86
N GLU A 522 32.30 -2.85 -3.72
CA GLU A 522 32.87 -3.39 -2.49
C GLU A 522 33.11 -4.91 -2.54
N VAL A 523 32.27 -5.71 -3.20
CA VAL A 523 32.50 -7.15 -3.42
C VAL A 523 33.63 -7.38 -4.43
N GLU A 524 33.73 -6.57 -5.48
CA GLU A 524 34.86 -6.57 -6.43
C GLU A 524 36.17 -6.08 -5.77
N ALA A 525 36.08 -5.17 -4.79
CA ALA A 525 37.22 -4.74 -3.96
C ALA A 525 37.57 -5.76 -2.86
N SER A 526 36.58 -6.43 -2.26
CA SER A 526 36.74 -7.43 -1.20
C SER A 526 37.25 -8.77 -1.73
N THR A 527 37.01 -9.08 -3.00
CA THR A 527 37.72 -10.16 -3.71
C THR A 527 39.20 -9.84 -3.96
N ARG A 528 39.64 -8.61 -3.63
CA ARG A 528 41.05 -8.20 -3.62
C ARG A 528 41.66 -7.98 -2.23
N VAL A 529 40.90 -7.72 -1.16
CA VAL A 529 41.42 -7.58 0.23
C VAL A 529 40.33 -7.91 1.28
N SER A 530 40.71 -8.60 2.36
CA SER A 530 39.82 -9.05 3.44
C SER A 530 39.41 -7.98 4.47
N LYS A 531 38.11 -8.02 4.82
CA LYS A 531 37.36 -7.60 6.05
C LYS A 531 37.37 -6.14 6.55
N GLY A 532 36.14 -5.65 6.76
CA GLY A 532 35.77 -4.65 7.77
C GLY A 532 34.25 -4.46 7.85
N VAL A 533 33.58 -5.09 8.83
CA VAL A 533 32.13 -4.92 9.09
C VAL A 533 31.93 -3.66 9.92
N ARG A 534 30.95 -2.81 9.56
CA ARG A 534 30.52 -1.66 10.39
C ARG A 534 29.19 -2.00 11.06
N GLU A 535 29.17 -1.99 12.39
CA GLU A 535 27.93 -1.99 13.20
C GLU A 535 27.27 -0.60 13.15
N VAL A 536 25.94 -0.58 13.14
CA VAL A 536 25.11 0.62 13.27
C VAL A 536 24.55 0.65 14.69
N GLU A 537 24.85 1.69 15.46
CA GLU A 537 24.27 1.92 16.79
C GLU A 537 22.82 2.40 16.69
N VAL A 538 21.91 1.63 17.31
CA VAL A 538 20.54 2.05 17.60
C VAL A 538 20.57 2.83 18.92
N ILE A 539 20.19 4.11 18.90
CA ILE A 539 20.15 4.95 20.10
C ILE A 539 18.70 5.04 20.59
N VAL A 540 18.46 4.51 21.78
CA VAL A 540 17.28 4.81 22.62
C VAL A 540 17.55 6.15 23.31
N ILE A 541 16.67 7.14 23.16
CA ILE A 541 16.86 8.47 23.76
C ILE A 541 15.77 8.69 24.81
N ASP A 542 16.14 8.58 26.09
CA ASP A 542 15.34 9.04 27.22
C ASP A 542 15.09 10.56 27.10
N SER A 543 13.87 10.99 27.43
CA SER A 543 13.50 12.41 27.49
C SER A 543 13.69 12.95 28.91
N ASP A 544 14.65 13.88 29.06
CA ASP A 544 14.73 14.82 30.19
C ASP A 544 13.81 16.04 30.00
#